data_AF-A0A968T507-F1
#
_entry.id   AF-A0A968T507-F1
#
_cell.length_a   1.000
_cell.length_b   1.000
_cell.length_c   1.000
_cell.angle_alpha   90.00
_cell.angle_beta   90.00
_cell.angle_gamma   90.00
#
_symmetry.space_group_name_H-M   'P 1'
#
loop_
_entity.id
_entity.type
_entity.pdbx_description
1 polymer ?
#
loop_
_entity_poly.entity_id
_entity_poly.type
_entity_poly.pdbx_seq_one_letter_code
_entity_poly.pdbx_strand_id
1 'polypeptide(L)'
;MKKLLYIMLLNAFLLGGCGEDWLVPTNDVNPTLESFYTNEANLVSAVNGVYRQLLNGTGNLYGYRIWAFGDAGADLVDGRNLNYYSANPEAIQRGSQTPGNGFINSLWTDNYNIISTSKCYSLLG
;
A
#
# COMPACT_ATOMS: atom_id res chain seq x y z
N MET A 1 55.90 -10.06 25.73
CA MET A 1 55.28 -11.11 24.88
C MET A 1 53.91 -11.57 25.40
N LYS A 2 53.73 -11.89 26.69
CA LYS A 2 52.41 -12.30 27.26
C LYS A 2 51.26 -11.30 27.01
N LYS A 3 51.54 -9.99 27.08
CA LYS A 3 50.55 -8.93 26.85
C LYS A 3 50.00 -8.89 25.41
N LEU A 4 50.82 -9.28 24.41
CA LEU A 4 50.37 -9.35 23.00
C LEU A 4 49.46 -10.54 22.76
N LEU A 5 49.70 -11.65 23.47
CA LEU A 5 48.85 -12.86 23.40
C LEU A 5 47.42 -12.58 23.90
N TYR A 6 47.29 -11.80 24.98
CA TYR A 6 45.97 -11.42 25.52
C TYR A 6 45.19 -10.50 24.57
N ILE A 7 45.88 -9.59 23.87
CA ILE A 7 45.24 -8.72 22.88
C ILE A 7 44.77 -9.52 21.66
N MET A 8 45.55 -10.50 21.20
CA MET A 8 45.13 -11.39 20.11
C MET A 8 43.92 -12.25 20.50
N LEU A 9 43.89 -12.79 21.72
CA LEU A 9 42.77 -13.60 22.23
C LEU A 9 41.49 -12.76 22.40
N LEU A 10 41.61 -11.51 22.83
CA LEU A 10 40.46 -10.61 22.95
C LEU A 10 39.85 -10.28 21.58
N ASN A 11 40.68 -10.04 20.56
CA ASN A 11 40.21 -9.81 19.19
C ASN A 11 39.57 -11.05 18.56
N ALA A 12 40.09 -12.25 18.85
CA ALA A 12 39.48 -13.50 18.39
C ALA A 12 38.09 -13.73 19.01
N PHE A 13 37.87 -13.32 20.27
CA PHE A 13 36.58 -13.44 20.93
C PHE A 13 35.54 -12.42 20.41
N LEU A 14 35.99 -11.22 20.04
CA LEU A 14 35.12 -10.18 19.48
C LEU A 14 34.62 -10.50 18.06
N LEU A 15 35.34 -11.36 17.32
CA LEU A 15 34.98 -11.78 15.97
C LEU A 15 34.06 -13.02 15.93
N GLY A 16 33.93 -13.76 17.05
CA GLY A 16 33.07 -14.95 17.15
C GLY A 16 31.60 -14.67 17.51
N GLY A 17 31.24 -13.41 17.78
CA GLY A 17 29.89 -13.02 18.20
C GLY A 17 28.91 -12.71 17.05
N CYS A 18 29.38 -12.61 15.82
CA CYS A 18 28.53 -12.43 14.64
C CYS A 18 28.20 -13.81 14.05
N GLY A 19 27.25 -14.52 14.65
CA GLY A 19 26.68 -15.74 14.07
C GLY A 19 26.08 -15.47 12.69
N GLU A 20 26.08 -16.46 11.80
CA GLU A 20 25.71 -16.35 10.37
C GLU A 20 24.31 -15.76 10.10
N ASP A 21 23.47 -15.62 11.13
CA ASP A 21 22.13 -15.04 11.07
C ASP A 21 22.10 -13.51 10.88
N TRP A 22 23.22 -12.80 11.01
CA TRP A 22 23.26 -11.34 10.77
C TRP A 22 23.15 -10.96 9.28
N LEU A 23 23.46 -11.91 8.39
CA LEU A 23 23.36 -11.75 6.93
C LEU A 23 22.02 -12.23 6.38
N VAL A 24 21.15 -12.77 7.22
CA VAL A 24 19.76 -12.94 6.85
C VAL A 24 19.11 -11.58 7.14
N PRO A 25 18.87 -10.73 6.12
CA PRO A 25 17.99 -9.60 6.35
C PRO A 25 16.68 -10.19 6.85
N THR A 26 16.34 -9.95 8.12
CA THR A 26 14.97 -10.09 8.60
C THR A 26 14.20 -8.98 7.91
N ASN A 27 13.97 -9.17 6.62
CA ASN A 27 12.94 -8.47 5.91
C ASN A 27 11.62 -9.00 6.46
N ASP A 28 11.28 -8.60 7.68
CA ASP A 28 9.89 -8.46 8.12
C ASP A 28 9.24 -7.30 7.35
N VAL A 29 9.60 -7.11 6.07
CA VAL A 29 8.95 -6.18 5.15
C VAL A 29 7.56 -6.71 4.80
N ASN A 30 7.31 -8.01 5.01
CA ASN A 30 5.98 -8.59 4.96
C ASN A 30 5.71 -9.30 6.28
N PRO A 31 5.20 -8.59 7.30
CA PRO A 31 4.71 -9.26 8.49
C PRO A 31 3.68 -10.32 8.06
N THR A 32 3.93 -11.56 8.45
CA THR A 32 2.98 -12.64 8.23
C THR A 32 1.69 -12.33 9.00
N LEU A 33 0.55 -12.84 8.53
CA LEU A 33 -0.74 -12.71 9.23
C LEU A 33 -0.64 -13.12 10.71
N GLU A 34 0.25 -14.07 11.03
CA GLU A 34 0.50 -14.59 12.38
C GLU A 34 1.32 -13.65 13.26
N SER A 35 2.25 -12.86 12.70
CA SER A 35 3.10 -11.93 13.45
C SER A 35 2.56 -10.51 13.53
N PHE A 36 1.60 -10.15 12.67
CA PHE A 36 1.16 -8.77 12.51
C PHE A 36 0.28 -8.25 13.65
N TYR A 37 -0.64 -9.02 14.24
CA TYR A 37 -1.58 -8.53 15.27
C TYR A 37 -1.08 -8.61 16.71
N THR A 38 0.23 -8.67 16.91
CA THR A 38 0.80 -8.93 18.24
C THR A 38 0.78 -7.71 19.15
N ASN A 39 0.56 -6.50 18.63
CA ASN A 39 0.50 -5.27 19.42
C ASN A 39 -0.39 -4.19 18.79
N GLU A 40 -0.80 -3.20 19.60
CA GLU A 40 -1.65 -2.08 19.20
C GLU A 40 -1.03 -1.23 18.07
N ALA A 41 0.28 -1.03 18.07
CA ALA A 41 0.95 -0.21 17.07
C ALA A 41 0.79 -0.81 15.65
N ASN A 42 0.83 -2.13 15.53
CA ASN A 42 0.61 -2.81 14.26
C ASN A 42 -0.84 -2.65 13.78
N LEU A 43 -1.82 -2.72 14.69
CA LEU A 43 -3.23 -2.47 14.37
C LEU A 43 -3.45 -1.04 13.86
N VAL A 44 -2.88 -0.05 14.54
CA VAL A 44 -2.93 1.36 14.12
C VAL A 44 -2.27 1.54 12.75
N SER A 45 -1.13 0.89 12.51
CA SER A 45 -0.45 0.93 11.21
C SER A 45 -1.28 0.30 10.09
N ALA A 46 -1.95 -0.82 10.38
CA ALA A 46 -2.86 -1.51 9.46
C ALA A 46 -4.02 -0.61 9.03
N VAL A 47 -4.72 -0.03 10.01
CA VAL A 47 -5.85 0.87 9.81
C VAL A 47 -5.41 2.11 9.02
N ASN A 48 -4.29 2.72 9.40
CA ASN A 48 -3.72 3.84 8.65
C ASN A 48 -3.32 3.45 7.23
N GLY A 49 -2.87 2.21 7.00
CA GLY A 49 -2.61 1.65 5.67
C GLY A 49 -3.86 1.64 4.80
N VAL A 50 -4.99 1.16 5.33
CA VAL A 50 -6.29 1.17 4.64
C VAL A 50 -6.73 2.60 4.33
N TYR A 51 -6.66 3.51 5.30
CA TYR A 51 -7.04 4.92 5.09
C TYR A 51 -6.16 5.64 4.07
N ARG A 52 -4.87 5.30 3.99
CA ARG A 52 -3.99 5.85 2.95
C ARG A 52 -4.44 5.44 1.55
N GLN A 53 -4.90 4.20 1.36
CA GLN A 53 -5.43 3.77 0.06
C GLN A 53 -6.73 4.50 -0.30
N LEU A 54 -7.56 4.83 0.69
CA LEU A 54 -8.79 5.61 0.48
C LEU A 54 -8.49 7.05 0.01
N LEU A 55 -7.48 7.70 0.59
CA LEU A 55 -7.34 9.17 0.54
C LEU A 55 -6.15 9.71 -0.27
N ASN A 56 -5.11 8.91 -0.56
CA ASN A 56 -3.83 9.48 -0.96
C ASN A 56 -3.67 9.86 -2.45
N GLY A 57 -4.10 11.06 -2.82
CA GLY A 57 -3.67 11.73 -4.06
C GLY A 57 -4.66 11.67 -5.23
N THR A 58 -4.21 12.17 -6.38
CA THR A 58 -5.04 12.47 -7.56
C THR A 58 -5.43 11.25 -8.41
N GLY A 59 -5.05 10.04 -8.00
CA GLY A 59 -5.39 8.78 -8.66
C GLY A 59 -6.23 7.81 -7.83
N ASN A 60 -6.65 8.22 -6.63
CA ASN A 60 -7.24 7.30 -5.64
C ASN A 60 -8.77 7.35 -5.60
N LEU A 61 -9.35 6.36 -4.89
CA LEU A 61 -10.78 6.13 -4.83
C LEU A 61 -11.59 7.37 -4.45
N TYR A 62 -11.33 7.96 -3.27
CA TYR A 62 -12.05 9.17 -2.82
C TYR A 62 -11.37 10.49 -3.20
N GLY A 63 -10.10 10.45 -3.61
CA GLY A 63 -9.37 11.65 -4.04
C GLY A 63 -9.80 12.16 -5.42
N TYR A 64 -10.29 11.27 -6.29
CA TYR A 64 -10.70 11.65 -7.65
C TYR A 64 -11.76 10.72 -8.25
N ARG A 65 -11.62 9.40 -8.13
CA ARG A 65 -12.41 8.47 -8.95
C ARG A 65 -13.90 8.43 -8.60
N ILE A 66 -14.26 8.43 -7.31
CA ILE A 66 -15.66 8.45 -6.90
C ILE A 66 -16.31 9.77 -7.30
N TRP A 67 -15.62 10.89 -7.06
CA TRP A 67 -16.08 12.20 -7.48
C TRP A 67 -16.29 12.27 -9.00
N ALA A 68 -15.29 11.88 -9.79
CA ALA A 68 -15.37 11.90 -11.24
C ALA A 68 -16.41 10.91 -11.80
N PHE A 69 -16.67 9.80 -11.11
CA PHE A 69 -17.75 8.88 -11.52
C PHE A 69 -19.14 9.45 -11.20
N GLY A 70 -19.33 9.97 -9.98
CA GLY A 70 -20.63 10.46 -9.51
C GLY A 70 -21.02 11.82 -10.10
N ASP A 71 -20.13 12.80 -10.00
CA ASP A 71 -20.44 14.19 -10.37
C ASP A 71 -20.24 14.45 -11.86
N ALA A 72 -19.17 13.91 -12.45
CA ALA A 72 -18.94 14.06 -13.89
C ALA A 72 -19.77 13.11 -14.74
N GLY A 73 -20.25 12.01 -14.15
CA GLY A 73 -21.27 11.17 -14.77
C GLY A 73 -22.67 11.79 -14.73
N ALA A 74 -22.87 12.81 -13.89
CA ALA A 74 -24.11 13.56 -13.80
C ALA A 74 -24.12 14.78 -14.74
N ASP A 75 -25.20 15.57 -14.67
CA ASP A 75 -25.39 16.84 -15.38
C ASP A 75 -24.73 18.04 -14.66
N LEU A 76 -23.96 17.78 -13.60
CA LEU A 76 -23.37 18.79 -12.73
C LEU A 76 -22.03 19.33 -13.22
N VAL A 77 -21.24 18.54 -13.95
CA VAL A 77 -19.87 18.88 -14.39
C VAL A 77 -19.63 18.39 -15.81
N ASP A 78 -19.00 19.20 -16.67
CA ASP A 78 -18.60 18.78 -18.03
C ASP A 78 -17.35 17.87 -17.99
N GLY A 79 -17.53 16.60 -18.36
CA GLY A 79 -16.50 15.56 -18.35
C GLY A 79 -15.36 15.80 -19.35
N ARG A 80 -15.50 16.73 -20.31
CA ARG A 80 -14.43 17.10 -21.26
C ARG A 80 -13.20 17.71 -20.59
N ASN A 81 -13.38 18.37 -19.45
CA ASN A 81 -12.30 18.98 -18.68
C ASN A 81 -11.53 17.98 -17.78
N LEU A 82 -11.96 16.72 -17.74
CA LEU A 82 -11.38 15.69 -16.85
C LEU A 82 -10.38 14.77 -17.55
N ASN A 83 -10.15 14.97 -18.85
CA ASN A 83 -9.19 14.23 -19.66
C ASN A 83 -7.71 14.38 -19.20
N TYR A 84 -7.44 15.23 -18.21
CA TYR A 84 -6.13 15.39 -17.57
C TYR A 84 -5.57 14.08 -16.99
N TYR A 85 -6.43 13.12 -16.62
CA TYR A 85 -6.03 11.86 -15.98
C TYR A 85 -6.01 10.63 -16.90
N SER A 86 -6.03 10.80 -18.24
CA SER A 86 -6.01 9.71 -19.26
C SER A 86 -7.18 8.69 -19.20
N ALA A 87 -7.97 8.79 -18.15
CA ALA A 87 -9.28 8.20 -17.99
C ALA A 87 -10.26 8.95 -18.89
N ASN A 88 -11.20 8.24 -19.53
CA ASN A 88 -12.24 8.83 -20.37
C ASN A 88 -13.57 8.89 -19.57
N PRO A 89 -13.72 9.81 -18.59
CA PRO A 89 -14.96 9.96 -17.83
C PRO A 89 -16.05 10.62 -18.68
N GLU A 90 -15.68 11.34 -19.75
CA GLU A 90 -16.62 11.92 -20.73
C GLU A 90 -17.52 10.85 -21.35
N ALA A 91 -16.99 9.65 -21.62
CA ALA A 91 -17.82 8.55 -22.09
C ALA A 91 -18.84 8.07 -21.04
N ILE A 92 -18.62 8.26 -19.73
CA ILE A 92 -19.59 7.90 -18.66
C ILE A 92 -20.73 8.90 -18.77
N GLN A 93 -20.38 10.19 -18.80
CA GLN A 93 -21.34 11.28 -18.93
C GLN A 93 -22.24 11.14 -20.16
N ARG A 94 -21.66 10.73 -21.29
CA ARG A 94 -22.37 10.54 -22.56
C ARG A 94 -23.10 9.21 -22.69
N GLY A 95 -22.97 8.33 -21.70
CA GLY A 95 -23.52 6.97 -21.76
C GLY A 95 -22.90 6.12 -22.88
N SER A 96 -21.71 6.48 -23.38
CA SER A 96 -21.01 5.81 -24.49
C SER A 96 -19.87 4.91 -24.02
N GLN A 97 -19.93 4.43 -22.77
CA GLN A 97 -18.87 3.62 -22.19
C GLN A 97 -18.75 2.24 -22.80
N THR A 98 -17.52 1.74 -22.81
CA THR A 98 -17.20 0.37 -23.21
C THR A 98 -16.51 -0.37 -22.06
N PRO A 99 -16.52 -1.71 -22.06
CA PRO A 99 -15.76 -2.50 -21.09
C PRO A 99 -14.24 -2.19 -21.07
N GLY A 100 -13.72 -1.62 -22.15
CA GLY A 100 -12.32 -1.19 -22.25
C GLY A 100 -12.01 0.14 -21.56
N ASN A 101 -12.97 0.77 -20.89
CA ASN A 101 -12.72 2.05 -20.25
C ASN A 101 -11.76 1.91 -19.06
N GLY A 102 -10.55 2.47 -19.22
CA GLY A 102 -9.51 2.43 -18.20
C GLY A 102 -9.87 3.14 -16.88
N PHE A 103 -10.76 4.14 -16.90
CA PHE A 103 -11.25 4.78 -15.69
C PHE A 103 -12.11 3.82 -14.85
N ILE A 104 -13.09 3.16 -15.48
CA ILE A 104 -13.97 2.20 -14.80
C ILE A 104 -13.15 1.03 -14.27
N ASN A 105 -12.24 0.48 -15.08
CA ASN A 105 -11.36 -0.61 -14.64
C ASN A 105 -10.51 -0.22 -13.44
N SER A 106 -9.99 1.00 -13.42
CA SER A 106 -9.19 1.48 -12.29
C SER A 106 -10.04 1.77 -11.05
N LEU A 107 -11.24 2.36 -11.20
CA LEU A 107 -12.20 2.56 -10.11
C LEU A 107 -12.58 1.23 -9.45
N TRP A 108 -12.83 0.21 -10.27
CA TRP A 108 -13.12 -1.14 -9.83
C TRP A 108 -11.92 -1.75 -9.09
N THR A 109 -10.74 -1.71 -9.71
CA THR A 109 -9.51 -2.26 -9.15
C THR A 109 -9.16 -1.62 -7.80
N ASP A 110 -9.24 -0.31 -7.68
CA ASP A 110 -8.95 0.40 -6.44
C ASP A 110 -9.93 0.02 -5.32
N ASN A 111 -11.22 -0.10 -5.62
CA ASN A 111 -12.22 -0.59 -4.66
C ASN A 111 -11.88 -1.98 -4.14
N TYR A 112 -11.57 -2.92 -5.04
CA TYR A 112 -11.25 -4.28 -4.63
C TYR A 112 -9.91 -4.40 -3.91
N ASN A 113 -8.92 -3.57 -4.25
CA ASN A 113 -7.65 -3.52 -3.54
C ASN A 113 -7.83 -3.01 -2.10
N ILE A 114 -8.72 -2.03 -1.87
CA ILE A 114 -9.04 -1.55 -0.52
C ILE A 114 -9.76 -2.64 0.27
N ILE A 115 -10.76 -3.31 -0.34
CA ILE A 115 -11.49 -4.40 0.31
C ILE A 115 -10.54 -5.55 0.64
N SER A 116 -9.68 -5.96 -0.30
CA SER A 116 -8.73 -7.06 -0.08
C SER A 116 -7.70 -6.69 0.97
N THR A 117 -7.18 -5.47 0.96
CA THR A 117 -6.25 -4.97 1.99
C THR A 117 -6.92 -4.98 3.36
N SER A 118 -8.17 -4.52 3.46
CA SER A 118 -8.93 -4.52 4.72
C SER A 118 -9.17 -5.95 5.25
N LYS A 119 -9.43 -6.90 4.36
CA LYS A 119 -9.61 -8.33 4.69
C LYS A 119 -8.29 -9.02 5.04
N CYS A 120 -7.21 -8.75 4.31
CA CYS A 120 -5.86 -9.21 4.65
C CYS A 120 -5.45 -8.68 6.02
N TYR A 121 -5.93 -7.49 6.39
CA TYR A 121 -5.76 -6.96 7.72
C TYR A 121 -6.71 -7.52 8.79
N SER A 122 -7.55 -8.52 8.50
CA SER A 122 -8.45 -9.17 9.48
C SER A 122 -9.25 -8.18 10.34
N LEU A 123 -9.44 -6.94 9.86
CA LEU A 123 -10.16 -5.89 10.60
C LEU A 123 -11.67 -6.18 10.66
N LEU A 124 -12.13 -7.09 9.80
CA LEU A 124 -13.49 -7.57 9.72
C LEU A 124 -13.42 -9.10 9.66
N GLY A 125 -13.52 -9.73 10.82
CA GLY A 125 -13.85 -11.15 10.97
C GLY A 125 -15.32 -11.40 10.71
#